data_AF-A0A7U3YP25-F1
#
_entry.id   AF-A0A7U3YP25-F1
#
_cell.length_a   1.000
_cell.length_b   1.000
_cell.length_c   1.000
_cell.angle_alpha   90.00
_cell.angle_beta   90.00
_cell.angle_gamma   90.00
#
_symmetry.space_group_name_H-M   'P 1'
#
loop_
_entity.id
_entity.type
_entity.pdbx_description
1 polymer ?
#
loop_
_entity_poly.entity_id
_entity_poly.type
_entity_poly.pdbx_seq_one_letter_code
_entity_poly.pdbx_strand_id
1 'polypeptide(L)'
;MKTASPQTIHRILGSNNILLIVADGYNAPNNTQPGNFIASLALSMAEKLACYAVVNAKYKREIMDLSHVTTVQERPKVRDSFLLPIKKFKEEIVGNGLLPLVLILQAMPPKEHCEDMILFGYGQGQRASSAAPHRPTISPSLLAKIRMAVEDQHLRTAIAPTNSAYCGREQQHLNQLFRQKQYQDFYDPEVRSLLLTFRHDLISQRQTAESIALMLAPALEQFCQSMSLVRNIDINNIDTTNDEDLQYIFRLQGDSRYSDVLRESYIEELASSIDRNGLLHPLVLLKKNDGRYKILCGFRRFQALKRLHQPLVEAKVYQESDFSPEDFFNISLAENTRRRNLNPIEIGNFLESASNTLGLSNVELAEQFGDTLGIGKPGQKVSHSTIHKYRKVNQIRLRGESPEIISDVVNEKLQFSIAAELLAPIKNSEDRDALYAHIVKPFMPTRPQLTKLLNLLEQDSLRLHETIATPQVQRSIAKALASPQPVTTLIRLLGKKSDATTGEHKALLDAKVRGIRRRCFGENASKRDFNITPAARAGGDELIVQFRLKKGETQRTLELLANALTQDDLFAEEPSA
;
A
#
# COMPACT_ATOMS: atom_id res chain seq x y z
N MET A 1 3.84 20.33 5.42
CA MET A 1 4.83 19.31 5.84
C MET A 1 5.49 19.77 7.13
N LYS A 2 5.19 19.12 8.27
CA LYS A 2 5.99 19.33 9.49
C LYS A 2 7.35 18.69 9.21
N THR A 3 8.39 19.49 9.03
CA THR A 3 9.76 19.01 8.95
C THR A 3 10.06 18.24 10.23
N ALA A 4 10.35 16.94 10.12
CA ALA A 4 10.71 16.11 11.25
C ALA A 4 11.89 16.79 11.96
N SER A 5 11.76 17.01 13.28
CA SER A 5 12.88 17.49 14.10
C SER A 5 14.08 16.56 13.85
N PRO A 6 15.28 17.09 13.56
CA PRO A 6 16.44 16.25 13.24
C PRO A 6 16.69 15.28 14.39
N GLN A 7 16.62 13.98 14.11
CA GLN A 7 16.89 12.93 15.10
C GLN A 7 18.28 13.13 15.67
N THR A 8 18.39 13.17 17.00
CA THR A 8 19.67 13.36 17.71
C THR A 8 20.47 12.07 17.82
N ILE A 9 19.77 10.94 17.90
CA ILE A 9 20.32 9.59 17.91
C ILE A 9 19.76 8.85 16.70
N HIS A 10 20.65 8.42 15.81
CA HIS A 10 20.33 7.59 14.66
C HIS A 10 20.34 6.12 15.04
N ARG A 11 19.37 5.37 14.51
CA ARG A 11 19.24 3.93 14.68
C ARG A 11 19.24 3.32 13.28
N ILE A 12 20.18 2.42 13.03
CA ILE A 12 20.36 1.79 11.73
C ILE A 12 20.26 0.28 11.94
N LEU A 13 19.35 -0.36 11.22
CA LEU A 13 19.24 -1.81 11.18
C LEU A 13 20.33 -2.39 10.28
N GLY A 14 20.90 -3.53 10.65
CA GLY A 14 21.96 -4.18 9.89
C GLY A 14 21.52 -5.43 9.12
N SER A 15 22.50 -6.08 8.52
CA SER A 15 22.38 -7.41 7.90
C SER A 15 23.55 -8.33 8.25
N ASN A 16 24.30 -8.01 9.30
CA ASN A 16 25.42 -8.81 9.76
C ASN A 16 25.59 -8.73 11.28
N ASN A 17 26.63 -9.38 11.79
CA ASN A 17 26.95 -9.48 13.21
C ASN A 17 27.60 -8.23 13.84
N ILE A 18 27.84 -7.17 13.08
CA ILE A 18 28.47 -5.95 13.61
C ILE A 18 27.41 -5.01 14.18
N LEU A 19 27.67 -4.50 15.39
CA LEU A 19 26.91 -3.43 16.03
C LEU A 19 27.84 -2.25 16.32
N LEU A 20 27.62 -1.16 15.60
CA LEU A 20 28.39 0.07 15.73
C LEU A 20 27.73 1.04 16.73
N ILE A 21 28.52 1.62 17.62
CA ILE A 21 28.02 2.51 18.67
C ILE A 21 28.88 3.77 18.74
N VAL A 22 28.23 4.93 18.76
CA VAL A 22 28.87 6.22 19.02
C VAL A 22 28.14 6.92 20.14
N ALA A 23 28.85 7.15 21.25
CA ALA A 23 28.34 7.90 22.40
C ALA A 23 28.58 9.41 22.26
N ASP A 24 29.66 9.82 21.58
CA ASP A 24 30.05 11.21 21.42
C ASP A 24 29.05 12.00 20.54
N GLY A 25 28.43 13.03 21.11
CA GLY A 25 27.59 14.00 20.40
C GLY A 25 28.12 15.44 20.59
N TYR A 26 27.89 16.31 19.61
CA TYR A 26 28.44 17.68 19.64
C TYR A 26 27.52 18.74 20.28
N ASN A 27 28.14 19.70 20.97
CA ASN A 27 27.54 20.90 21.57
C ASN A 27 27.62 22.13 20.66
N ALA A 28 26.49 22.69 20.25
CA ALA A 28 26.48 24.11 19.91
C ALA A 28 25.18 24.77 20.41
N PRO A 29 25.28 25.80 21.26
CA PRO A 29 24.12 26.64 21.58
C PRO A 29 23.60 27.40 20.34
N ASN A 30 24.44 27.62 19.32
CA ASN A 30 24.12 28.40 18.11
C ASN A 30 24.64 27.75 16.81
N ASN A 31 24.00 26.69 16.30
CA ASN A 31 24.17 26.20 14.90
C ASN A 31 25.62 26.10 14.34
N THR A 32 26.65 26.07 15.18
CA THR A 32 28.06 26.00 14.79
C THR A 32 28.44 24.55 14.50
N GLN A 33 29.41 24.36 13.60
CA GLN A 33 29.80 23.05 13.12
C GLN A 33 30.27 22.13 14.25
N PRO A 34 30.13 20.79 14.10
CA PRO A 34 30.67 19.82 15.03
C PRO A 34 32.17 20.04 15.29
N GLY A 35 32.56 20.06 16.55
CA GLY A 35 33.95 20.09 17.01
C GLY A 35 34.69 18.80 16.65
N ASN A 36 33.95 17.73 16.33
CA ASN A 36 34.44 16.56 15.61
C ASN A 36 33.30 15.89 14.81
N PHE A 37 33.66 15.13 13.78
CA PHE A 37 32.75 14.49 12.82
C PHE A 37 32.70 12.96 12.99
N ILE A 38 32.88 12.45 14.22
CA ILE A 38 32.88 11.01 14.47
C ILE A 38 31.52 10.34 14.16
N ALA A 39 30.42 11.06 14.37
CA ALA A 39 29.09 10.61 13.96
C ALA A 39 28.99 10.47 12.43
N SER A 40 29.59 11.38 11.66
CA SER A 40 29.63 11.27 10.19
C SER A 40 30.45 10.07 9.73
N LEU A 41 31.61 9.83 10.35
CA LEU A 41 32.43 8.62 10.12
C LEU A 41 31.60 7.36 10.38
N ALA A 42 30.92 7.32 11.53
CA ALA A 42 30.09 6.20 11.95
C ALA A 42 28.93 5.88 11.00
N LEU A 43 28.19 6.91 10.57
CA LEU A 43 27.07 6.76 9.64
C LEU A 43 27.54 6.22 8.29
N SER A 44 28.62 6.80 7.74
CA SER A 44 29.21 6.35 6.47
C SER A 44 29.74 4.91 6.58
N MET A 45 30.37 4.55 7.71
CA MET A 45 30.87 3.20 7.93
C MET A 45 29.72 2.19 8.10
N ALA A 46 28.66 2.55 8.81
CA ALA A 46 27.50 1.69 9.01
C ALA A 46 26.74 1.40 7.70
N GLU A 47 26.60 2.41 6.85
CA GLU A 47 26.04 2.25 5.50
C GLU A 47 26.92 1.31 4.66
N LYS A 48 28.23 1.57 4.59
CA LYS A 48 29.16 0.76 3.79
C LYS A 48 29.26 -0.69 4.25
N LEU A 49 29.22 -0.93 5.57
CA LEU A 49 29.23 -2.27 6.16
C LEU A 49 27.86 -2.95 6.17
N ALA A 50 26.77 -2.22 5.89
CA ALA A 50 25.40 -2.67 6.13
C ALA A 50 25.19 -3.25 7.55
N CYS A 51 25.82 -2.66 8.56
CA CYS A 51 25.78 -3.15 9.95
C CYS A 51 24.73 -2.44 10.81
N TYR A 52 24.45 -2.99 11.99
CA TYR A 52 23.58 -2.31 12.95
C TYR A 52 24.33 -1.11 13.53
N ALA A 53 23.65 0.01 13.77
CA ALA A 53 24.29 1.15 14.40
C ALA A 53 23.37 1.96 15.31
N VAL A 54 23.92 2.42 16.43
CA VAL A 54 23.33 3.42 17.32
C VAL A 54 24.29 4.60 17.42
N VAL A 55 24.02 5.64 16.64
CA VAL A 55 24.93 6.78 16.46
C VAL A 55 24.33 8.02 17.09
N ASN A 56 24.97 8.51 18.15
CA ASN A 56 24.65 9.82 18.68
C ASN A 56 25.26 10.93 17.80
N ALA A 57 24.43 11.74 17.13
CA ALA A 57 24.92 12.80 16.24
C ALA A 57 24.83 14.21 16.87
N LYS A 58 23.95 14.45 17.86
CA LYS A 58 23.72 15.81 18.40
C LYS A 58 23.25 15.83 19.86
N TYR A 59 23.93 16.57 20.73
CA TYR A 59 23.45 16.90 22.09
C TYR A 59 23.86 18.30 22.55
N LYS A 60 22.98 18.97 23.32
CA LYS A 60 23.34 20.16 24.13
C LYS A 60 24.32 19.71 25.22
N ARG A 61 25.62 19.97 25.09
CA ARG A 61 26.66 19.49 26.02
C ARG A 61 26.98 20.56 27.06
N GLU A 62 26.32 20.49 28.20
CA GLU A 62 26.94 20.82 29.49
C GLU A 62 26.62 19.77 30.56
N ILE A 63 25.68 18.84 30.34
CA ILE A 63 25.05 18.10 31.46
C ILE A 63 25.16 16.56 31.37
N MET A 64 25.58 15.92 30.26
CA MET A 64 25.49 14.44 30.15
C MET A 64 26.52 13.78 29.23
N ASP A 65 27.17 12.74 29.75
CA ASP A 65 28.12 11.86 29.05
C ASP A 65 27.47 10.49 28.78
N LEU A 66 27.29 10.12 27.51
CA LEU A 66 26.70 8.83 27.12
C LEU A 66 27.70 7.67 27.16
N SER A 67 29.00 7.95 27.35
CA SER A 67 30.00 6.90 27.58
C SER A 67 29.87 6.32 28.99
N HIS A 68 29.28 7.04 29.94
CA HIS A 68 28.99 6.56 31.30
C HIS A 68 27.60 5.92 31.40
N VAL A 69 27.55 4.59 31.47
CA VAL A 69 26.33 3.77 31.49
C VAL A 69 25.40 4.14 32.65
N THR A 70 25.93 4.36 33.85
CA THR A 70 25.14 4.69 35.06
C THR A 70 24.38 6.01 34.89
N THR A 71 25.05 7.04 34.39
CA THR A 71 24.46 8.36 34.09
C THR A 71 23.30 8.25 33.09
N VAL A 72 23.40 7.33 32.12
CA VAL A 72 22.34 7.11 31.13
C VAL A 72 21.17 6.32 31.72
N GLN A 73 21.44 5.32 32.56
CA GLN A 73 20.40 4.50 33.21
C GLN A 73 19.46 5.31 34.11
N GLU A 74 19.97 6.33 34.80
CA GLU A 74 19.20 7.22 35.67
C GLU A 74 18.19 8.10 34.90
N ARG A 75 18.27 8.15 33.56
CA ARG A 75 17.43 9.00 32.70
C ARG A 75 16.60 8.16 31.73
N PRO A 76 15.34 7.84 32.04
CA PRO A 76 14.51 6.93 31.24
C PRO A 76 14.45 7.28 29.75
N LYS A 77 14.21 8.55 29.40
CA LYS A 77 14.14 8.99 27.98
C LYS A 77 15.44 8.77 27.20
N VAL A 78 16.59 8.91 27.85
CA VAL A 78 17.92 8.76 27.21
C VAL A 78 18.27 7.28 27.14
N ARG A 79 18.05 6.55 28.23
CA ARG A 79 18.16 5.08 28.27
C ARG A 79 17.36 4.43 27.15
N ASP A 80 16.10 4.82 27.00
CA ASP A 80 15.18 4.24 26.02
C ASP A 80 15.54 4.65 24.58
N SER A 81 16.23 5.79 24.39
CA SER A 81 16.64 6.26 23.07
C SER A 81 18.04 5.81 22.63
N PHE A 82 18.92 5.44 23.56
CA PHE A 82 20.31 5.07 23.31
C PHE A 82 20.63 3.62 23.72
N LEU A 83 20.53 3.28 25.01
CA LEU A 83 20.90 1.95 25.52
C LEU A 83 19.93 0.85 25.09
N LEU A 84 18.63 1.12 25.09
CA LEU A 84 17.64 0.11 24.72
C LEU A 84 17.79 -0.35 23.25
N PRO A 85 17.98 0.54 22.25
CA PRO A 85 18.33 0.12 20.90
C PRO A 85 19.60 -0.73 20.80
N ILE A 86 20.65 -0.39 21.57
CA ILE A 86 21.90 -1.19 21.61
C ILE A 86 21.59 -2.63 22.06
N LYS A 87 20.81 -2.79 23.13
CA LYS A 87 20.36 -4.11 23.62
C LYS A 87 19.57 -4.85 22.54
N LYS A 88 18.57 -4.20 21.94
CA LYS A 88 17.70 -4.81 20.93
C LYS A 88 18.46 -5.28 19.70
N PHE A 89 19.36 -4.46 19.15
CA PHE A 89 20.17 -4.85 18.00
C PHE A 89 21.12 -6.00 18.34
N LYS A 90 21.70 -6.01 19.55
CA LYS A 90 22.48 -7.16 20.03
C LYS A 90 21.62 -8.42 20.08
N GLU A 91 20.42 -8.35 20.66
CA GLU A 91 19.50 -9.48 20.77
C GLU A 91 19.05 -9.99 19.40
N GLU A 92 18.80 -9.10 18.44
CA GLU A 92 18.46 -9.46 17.06
C GLU A 92 19.63 -10.18 16.37
N ILE A 93 20.88 -9.73 16.54
CA ILE A 93 22.07 -10.42 16.03
C ILE A 93 22.16 -11.85 16.60
N VAL A 94 22.04 -11.99 17.92
CA VAL A 94 22.10 -13.29 18.61
C VAL A 94 20.93 -14.19 18.20
N GLY A 95 19.72 -13.63 18.08
CA GLY A 95 18.51 -14.35 17.67
C GLY A 95 18.57 -14.89 16.23
N ASN A 96 19.50 -14.39 15.42
CA ASN A 96 19.82 -14.89 14.09
C ASN A 96 21.05 -15.83 14.07
N GLY A 97 21.49 -16.31 15.24
CA GLY A 97 22.58 -17.30 15.36
C GLY A 97 23.99 -16.73 15.15
N LEU A 98 24.14 -15.41 15.18
CA LEU A 98 25.43 -14.74 14.97
C LEU A 98 26.05 -14.27 16.28
N LEU A 99 27.38 -14.22 16.32
CA LEU A 99 28.14 -13.70 17.48
C LEU A 99 28.38 -12.18 17.33
N PRO A 100 27.83 -11.33 18.20
CA PRO A 100 27.95 -9.88 18.07
C PRO A 100 29.40 -9.39 18.19
N LEU A 101 29.83 -8.60 17.21
CA LEU A 101 31.03 -7.78 17.26
C LEU A 101 30.61 -6.31 17.44
N VAL A 102 30.74 -5.81 18.66
CA VAL A 102 30.41 -4.45 19.04
C VAL A 102 31.62 -3.54 18.81
N LEU A 103 31.45 -2.56 17.93
CA LEU A 103 32.46 -1.54 17.64
C LEU A 103 32.02 -0.23 18.26
N ILE A 104 32.77 0.29 19.21
CA ILE A 104 32.52 1.58 19.85
C ILE A 104 33.52 2.57 19.28
N LEU A 105 33.03 3.65 18.67
CA LEU A 105 33.89 4.72 18.17
C LEU A 105 33.84 5.90 19.14
N GLN A 106 35.00 6.45 19.46
CA GLN A 106 35.11 7.66 20.28
C GLN A 106 36.25 8.58 19.82
N ALA A 107 36.15 9.86 20.16
CA ALA A 107 37.20 10.84 19.88
C ALA A 107 38.25 10.83 20.99
N MET A 108 39.53 10.91 20.63
CA MET A 108 40.60 11.16 21.60
C MET A 108 40.44 12.56 22.22
N PRO A 109 40.66 12.73 23.53
CA PRO A 109 40.66 14.04 24.15
C PRO A 109 41.67 14.99 23.46
N PRO A 110 41.33 16.27 23.20
CA PRO A 110 42.21 17.19 22.46
C PRO A 110 43.59 17.43 23.10
N LYS A 111 43.73 17.15 24.40
CA LYS A 111 44.96 17.38 25.19
C LYS A 111 45.87 16.15 25.24
N GLU A 112 45.44 15.02 24.70
CA GLU A 112 46.19 13.76 24.74
C GLU A 112 46.96 13.59 23.43
N HIS A 113 48.27 13.33 23.53
CA HIS A 113 49.13 13.15 22.37
C HIS A 113 49.34 11.66 22.10
N CYS A 114 49.04 11.24 20.86
CA CYS A 114 49.30 9.90 20.37
C CYS A 114 49.89 9.98 18.95
N GLU A 115 50.99 9.26 18.72
CA GLU A 115 51.65 9.21 17.41
C GLU A 115 50.80 8.45 16.37
N ASP A 116 50.07 7.45 16.84
CA ASP A 116 49.18 6.62 16.03
C ASP A 116 47.86 7.33 15.71
N MET A 117 47.22 6.86 14.64
CA MET A 117 45.97 7.42 14.15
C MET A 117 44.78 6.87 14.95
N ILE A 118 44.82 5.59 15.30
CA ILE A 118 43.73 4.89 15.98
C ILE A 118 44.28 4.09 17.16
N LEU A 119 43.75 4.33 18.36
CA LEU A 119 44.01 3.51 19.54
C LEU A 119 42.92 2.44 19.72
N PHE A 120 43.36 1.19 19.81
CA PHE A 120 42.52 0.03 20.02
C PHE A 120 42.43 -0.29 21.51
N GLY A 121 41.23 -0.10 22.07
CA GLY A 121 40.84 -0.57 23.39
C GLY A 121 39.86 -1.74 23.30
N TYR A 122 39.63 -2.40 24.43
CA TYR A 122 38.65 -3.49 24.53
C TYR A 122 38.07 -3.52 25.94
N GLY A 123 36.87 -4.08 26.07
CA GLY A 123 36.29 -4.31 27.38
C GLY A 123 37.08 -5.37 28.15
N GLN A 124 36.86 -5.42 29.45
CA GLN A 124 37.44 -6.43 30.33
C GLN A 124 36.35 -7.04 31.20
N GLY A 125 36.46 -8.33 31.52
CA GLY A 125 35.61 -8.94 32.55
C GLY A 125 35.72 -8.22 33.90
N GLN A 126 34.88 -8.62 34.86
CA GLN A 126 34.82 -8.03 36.20
C GLN A 126 36.23 -7.90 36.83
N ARG A 127 36.72 -6.66 36.98
CA ARG A 127 37.95 -6.34 37.71
C ARG A 127 37.57 -5.78 39.06
N ALA A 128 37.84 -6.56 40.12
CA ALA A 128 37.72 -6.10 41.50
C ALA A 128 38.90 -5.21 41.93
N SER A 129 40.05 -5.34 41.26
CA SER A 129 41.26 -4.54 41.47
C SER A 129 42.19 -4.59 40.25
N SER A 130 43.21 -3.72 40.20
CA SER A 130 44.26 -3.75 39.17
C SER A 130 45.10 -5.04 39.17
N ALA A 131 45.13 -5.75 40.31
CA ALA A 131 45.85 -7.01 40.49
C ALA A 131 45.10 -8.24 39.94
N ALA A 132 43.80 -8.11 39.64
CA ALA A 132 43.02 -9.21 39.08
C ALA A 132 43.42 -9.49 37.60
N PRO A 133 43.44 -10.78 37.19
CA PRO A 133 43.88 -11.18 35.86
C PRO A 133 43.02 -10.54 34.77
N HIS A 134 43.70 -10.00 33.76
CA HIS A 134 43.08 -9.35 32.63
C HIS A 134 42.30 -10.37 31.78
N ARG A 135 41.02 -10.10 31.51
CA ARG A 135 40.13 -10.93 30.69
C ARG A 135 39.53 -10.10 29.54
N PRO A 136 40.19 -10.01 28.39
CA PRO A 136 39.73 -9.17 27.28
C PRO A 136 38.43 -9.71 26.68
N THR A 137 37.58 -8.82 26.19
CA THR A 137 36.36 -9.18 25.43
C THR A 137 36.64 -9.78 24.06
N ILE A 138 37.87 -9.60 23.57
CA ILE A 138 38.31 -10.02 22.26
C ILE A 138 39.58 -10.85 22.40
N SER A 139 39.70 -11.93 21.62
CA SER A 139 40.91 -12.75 21.67
C SER A 139 42.11 -11.96 21.10
N PRO A 140 43.33 -12.15 21.62
CA PRO A 140 44.52 -11.50 21.08
C PRO A 140 44.73 -11.75 19.58
N SER A 141 44.39 -12.96 19.11
CA SER A 141 44.46 -13.32 17.69
C SER A 141 43.48 -12.51 16.84
N LEU A 142 42.22 -12.37 17.27
CA LEU A 142 41.23 -11.59 16.53
C LEU A 142 41.58 -10.10 16.54
N LEU A 143 42.02 -9.56 17.68
CA LEU A 143 42.49 -8.17 17.79
C LEU A 143 43.66 -7.89 16.85
N ALA A 144 44.65 -8.78 16.79
CA ALA A 144 45.79 -8.65 15.89
C ALA A 144 45.35 -8.66 14.42
N LYS A 145 44.44 -9.57 14.03
CA LYS A 145 43.89 -9.62 12.67
C LYS A 145 43.15 -8.34 12.29
N ILE A 146 42.31 -7.80 13.17
CA ILE A 146 41.59 -6.54 12.91
C ILE A 146 42.58 -5.38 12.79
N ARG A 147 43.60 -5.31 13.66
CA ARG A 147 44.64 -4.28 13.56
C ARG A 147 45.39 -4.35 12.23
N MET A 148 45.88 -5.52 11.85
CA MET A 148 46.58 -5.72 10.57
C MET A 148 45.71 -5.27 9.39
N ALA A 149 44.44 -5.66 9.38
CA ALA A 149 43.50 -5.24 8.34
C ALA A 149 43.34 -3.72 8.24
N VAL A 150 43.36 -3.01 9.37
CA VAL A 150 43.28 -1.55 9.41
C VAL A 150 44.60 -0.91 9.00
N GLU A 151 45.73 -1.47 9.40
CA GLU A 151 47.08 -1.03 9.02
C GLU A 151 47.34 -1.21 7.52
N ASP A 152 46.78 -2.26 6.90
CA ASP A 152 46.79 -2.49 5.45
C ASP A 152 46.06 -1.37 4.67
N GLN A 153 45.17 -0.62 5.33
CA GLN A 153 44.53 0.59 4.78
C GLN A 153 45.33 1.87 5.08
N HIS A 154 46.61 1.73 5.42
CA HIS A 154 47.54 2.83 5.76
C HIS A 154 47.17 3.65 7.00
N LEU A 155 46.37 3.08 7.91
CA LEU A 155 46.02 3.70 9.19
C LEU A 155 46.91 3.15 10.30
N ARG A 156 47.76 3.99 10.89
CA ARG A 156 48.65 3.58 11.99
C ARG A 156 47.85 3.28 13.26
N THR A 157 48.10 2.14 13.90
CA THR A 157 47.35 1.72 15.09
C THR A 157 48.26 1.37 16.26
N ALA A 158 47.77 1.64 17.48
CA ALA A 158 48.36 1.12 18.71
C ALA A 158 47.31 0.50 19.62
N ILE A 159 47.76 -0.40 20.51
CA ILE A 159 46.90 -0.99 21.54
C ILE A 159 46.99 -0.11 22.78
N ALA A 160 45.84 0.29 23.32
CA ALA A 160 45.80 1.12 24.51
C ALA A 160 46.31 0.32 25.74
N PRO A 161 46.97 0.99 26.71
CA PRO A 161 47.46 0.32 27.92
C PRO A 161 46.33 -0.42 28.66
N THR A 162 46.60 -1.61 29.18
CA THR A 162 45.60 -2.48 29.83
C THR A 162 44.96 -1.87 31.08
N ASN A 163 45.59 -0.85 31.64
CA ASN A 163 45.18 -0.07 32.81
C ASN A 163 44.65 1.34 32.44
N SER A 164 44.45 1.64 31.15
CA SER A 164 43.85 2.89 30.69
C SER A 164 42.32 2.85 30.72
N ALA A 165 41.66 4.02 30.64
CA ALA A 165 40.21 4.13 30.50
C ALA A 165 39.70 3.44 29.21
N TYR A 166 40.53 3.44 28.16
CA TYR A 166 40.25 2.82 26.85
C TYR A 166 40.08 1.30 26.94
N CYS A 167 40.77 0.65 27.86
CA CYS A 167 40.75 -0.79 28.06
C CYS A 167 39.85 -1.20 29.24
N GLY A 168 38.66 -0.60 29.37
CA GLY A 168 37.63 -1.08 30.29
C GLY A 168 38.00 -1.04 31.77
N ARG A 169 38.97 -0.22 32.18
CA ARG A 169 39.28 -0.02 33.60
C ARG A 169 38.10 0.54 34.39
N GLU A 170 37.34 1.43 33.76
CA GLU A 170 36.17 2.04 34.34
C GLU A 170 34.93 1.19 34.09
N GLN A 171 34.37 0.60 35.16
CA GLN A 171 33.19 -0.26 35.07
C GLN A 171 31.95 0.47 34.53
N GLN A 172 31.94 1.80 34.62
CA GLN A 172 30.86 2.65 34.13
C GLN A 172 30.97 2.97 32.65
N HIS A 173 32.12 2.72 32.01
CA HIS A 173 32.32 3.05 30.60
C HIS A 173 31.49 2.15 29.68
N LEU A 174 31.06 2.65 28.52
CA LEU A 174 30.18 1.93 27.58
C LEU A 174 30.81 0.64 27.03
N ASN A 175 32.14 0.63 26.90
CA ASN A 175 32.93 -0.57 26.56
C ASN A 175 32.81 -1.72 27.59
N GLN A 176 32.17 -1.46 28.73
CA GLN A 176 31.89 -2.42 29.79
C GLN A 176 30.43 -2.86 29.87
N LEU A 177 29.55 -2.32 29.01
CA LEU A 177 28.09 -2.51 29.06
C LEU A 177 27.68 -3.99 29.14
N PHE A 178 28.25 -4.84 28.29
CA PHE A 178 27.90 -6.27 28.24
C PHE A 178 28.71 -7.13 29.22
N ARG A 179 29.69 -6.57 29.94
CA ARG A 179 30.67 -7.36 30.73
C ARG A 179 30.52 -7.25 32.23
N GLN A 180 29.82 -6.24 32.73
CA GLN A 180 29.60 -6.07 34.15
C GLN A 180 28.27 -6.69 34.58
N LYS A 181 28.31 -7.62 35.53
CA LYS A 181 27.12 -8.29 36.08
C LYS A 181 26.12 -7.32 36.72
N GLN A 182 26.57 -6.13 37.13
CA GLN A 182 25.71 -5.08 37.67
C GLN A 182 24.70 -4.55 36.64
N TYR A 183 24.99 -4.69 35.35
CA TYR A 183 24.06 -4.37 34.27
C TYR A 183 23.30 -5.64 33.87
N GLN A 184 22.52 -6.23 34.79
CA GLN A 184 21.85 -7.53 34.58
C GLN A 184 21.11 -7.62 33.24
N ASP A 185 20.41 -6.56 32.82
CA ASP A 185 19.67 -6.51 31.56
C ASP A 185 20.55 -6.53 30.29
N PHE A 186 21.83 -6.23 30.42
CA PHE A 186 22.79 -6.12 29.31
C PHE A 186 23.90 -7.16 29.40
N TYR A 187 24.10 -7.81 30.54
CA TYR A 187 25.22 -8.73 30.74
C TYR A 187 25.19 -9.88 29.73
N ASP A 188 26.22 -9.95 28.90
CA ASP A 188 26.39 -10.94 27.85
C ASP A 188 27.90 -11.18 27.60
N PRO A 189 28.48 -12.25 28.18
CA PRO A 189 29.90 -12.53 28.08
C PRO A 189 30.33 -13.02 26.68
N GLU A 190 29.42 -13.30 25.76
CA GLU A 190 29.77 -13.70 24.39
C GLU A 190 30.01 -12.49 23.48
N VAL A 191 29.49 -11.31 23.84
CA VAL A 191 29.63 -10.07 23.06
C VAL A 191 31.07 -9.60 22.99
N ARG A 192 31.64 -9.55 21.80
CA ARG A 192 33.01 -9.07 21.57
C ARG A 192 32.98 -7.56 21.38
N SER A 193 33.54 -6.81 22.32
CA SER A 193 33.59 -5.34 22.25
C SER A 193 34.99 -4.86 21.90
N LEU A 194 35.07 -3.94 20.94
CA LEU A 194 36.28 -3.24 20.54
C LEU A 194 36.01 -1.73 20.56
N LEU A 195 36.91 -0.97 21.18
CA LEU A 195 36.86 0.48 21.25
C LEU A 195 37.91 1.07 20.31
N LEU A 196 37.48 1.83 19.31
CA LEU A 196 38.36 2.54 18.38
C LEU A 196 38.36 4.01 18.76
N THR A 197 39.49 4.49 19.26
CA THR A 197 39.67 5.88 19.67
C THR A 197 40.44 6.62 18.57
N PHE A 198 39.80 7.61 17.96
CA PHE A 198 40.34 8.33 16.81
C PHE A 198 41.05 9.59 17.24
N ARG A 199 42.25 9.81 16.69
CA ARG A 199 42.95 11.07 16.85
C ARG A 199 42.13 12.22 16.24
N HIS A 200 42.19 13.39 16.89
CA HIS A 200 41.30 14.51 16.61
C HIS A 200 41.41 15.05 15.18
N ASP A 201 42.59 15.03 14.57
CA ASP A 201 42.84 15.46 13.19
C ASP A 201 42.01 14.66 12.16
N LEU A 202 41.86 13.36 12.37
CA LEU A 202 41.11 12.45 11.47
C LEU A 202 39.62 12.73 11.41
N ILE A 203 39.08 13.29 12.49
CA ILE A 203 37.65 13.59 12.66
C ILE A 203 37.41 15.10 12.76
N SER A 204 38.41 15.93 12.45
CA SER A 204 38.31 17.39 12.52
C SER A 204 37.51 17.99 11.38
N GLN A 205 37.45 17.30 10.24
CA GLN A 205 36.72 17.69 9.04
C GLN A 205 35.82 16.55 8.58
N ARG A 206 34.61 16.90 8.10
CA ARG A 206 33.62 15.92 7.64
C ARG A 206 34.14 15.03 6.51
N GLN A 207 34.76 15.64 5.49
CA GLN A 207 35.27 14.93 4.31
C GLN A 207 36.37 13.93 4.71
N THR A 208 37.28 14.34 5.60
CA THR A 208 38.31 13.45 6.15
C THR A 208 37.67 12.29 6.91
N ALA A 209 36.72 12.58 7.80
CA ALA A 209 36.03 11.57 8.61
C ALA A 209 35.29 10.53 7.74
N GLU A 210 34.59 10.98 6.70
CA GLU A 210 33.92 10.11 5.72
C GLU A 210 34.94 9.31 4.89
N SER A 211 36.08 9.89 4.52
CA SER A 211 37.17 9.16 3.84
C SER A 211 37.79 8.08 4.74
N ILE A 212 38.00 8.36 6.03
CA ILE A 212 38.45 7.35 7.01
C ILE A 212 37.42 6.22 7.11
N ALA A 213 36.12 6.52 7.12
CA ALA A 213 35.07 5.50 7.13
C ALA A 213 35.15 4.57 5.92
N LEU A 214 35.35 5.14 4.72
CA LEU A 214 35.49 4.38 3.48
C LEU A 214 36.75 3.52 3.43
N MET A 215 37.82 3.89 4.15
CA MET A 215 39.01 3.06 4.33
C MET A 215 38.79 1.96 5.37
N LEU A 216 38.14 2.27 6.50
CA LEU A 216 37.91 1.30 7.58
C LEU A 216 36.87 0.23 7.23
N ALA A 217 35.83 0.57 6.48
CA ALA A 217 34.76 -0.38 6.19
C ALA A 217 35.28 -1.64 5.46
N PRO A 218 36.06 -1.57 4.37
CA PRO A 218 36.65 -2.75 3.74
C PRO A 218 37.54 -3.57 4.69
N ALA A 219 38.31 -2.91 5.57
CA ALA A 219 39.13 -3.61 6.56
C ALA A 219 38.29 -4.46 7.52
N LEU A 220 37.12 -3.95 7.88
CA LEU A 220 36.19 -4.60 8.81
C LEU A 220 35.24 -5.60 8.13
N GLU A 221 35.01 -5.47 6.82
CA GLU A 221 34.09 -6.30 6.04
C GLU A 221 34.43 -7.80 6.12
N GLN A 222 35.72 -8.15 6.15
CA GLN A 222 36.17 -9.54 6.29
C GLN A 222 35.79 -10.21 7.63
N PHE A 223 35.38 -9.42 8.63
CA PHE A 223 34.92 -9.91 9.93
C PHE A 223 33.39 -9.94 10.03
N CYS A 224 32.68 -9.51 8.98
CA CYS A 224 31.22 -9.59 8.88
C CYS A 224 30.77 -11.03 8.64
N GLN A 225 29.77 -11.45 9.41
CA GLN A 225 28.98 -12.64 9.16
C GLN A 225 27.59 -12.19 8.70
N SER A 226 27.27 -12.43 7.44
CA SER A 226 25.98 -12.03 6.87
C SER A 226 24.82 -12.82 7.49
N MET A 227 23.74 -12.11 7.79
CA MET A 227 22.47 -12.73 8.17
C MET A 227 21.83 -13.44 6.97
N SER A 228 21.04 -14.47 7.26
CA SER A 228 20.15 -15.07 6.29
C SER A 228 19.13 -14.05 5.75
N LEU A 229 18.57 -14.34 4.58
CA LEU A 229 17.48 -13.55 4.01
C LEU A 229 16.23 -13.58 4.89
N VAL A 230 15.95 -14.75 5.46
CA VAL A 230 14.88 -14.97 6.44
C VAL A 230 15.49 -14.81 7.83
N ARG A 231 14.96 -13.88 8.61
CA ARG A 231 15.53 -13.42 9.89
C ARG A 231 14.50 -13.45 11.00
N ASN A 232 14.96 -13.63 12.23
CA ASN A 232 14.18 -13.37 13.43
C ASN A 232 14.28 -11.87 13.76
N ILE A 233 13.16 -11.16 13.69
CA ILE A 233 13.06 -9.71 13.87
C ILE A 233 12.30 -9.39 15.15
N ASP A 234 12.76 -8.41 15.94
CA ASP A 234 11.98 -7.88 17.06
C ASP A 234 10.68 -7.26 16.52
N ILE A 235 9.54 -7.78 16.96
CA ILE A 235 8.22 -7.32 16.51
C ILE A 235 7.99 -5.83 16.78
N ASN A 236 8.68 -5.27 17.78
CA ASN A 236 8.60 -3.84 18.12
C ASN A 236 9.37 -2.94 17.16
N ASN A 237 10.28 -3.50 16.35
CA ASN A 237 10.96 -2.77 15.29
C ASN A 237 10.09 -2.65 14.03
N ILE A 238 8.93 -3.32 13.96
CA ILE A 238 7.99 -3.25 12.85
C ILE A 238 7.03 -2.06 13.03
N ASP A 239 7.15 -1.07 12.16
CA ASP A 239 6.31 0.12 12.11
C ASP A 239 5.00 -0.15 11.36
N THR A 240 3.89 0.22 12.00
CA THR A 240 2.54 0.15 11.42
C THR A 240 1.77 1.44 11.68
N THR A 241 2.46 2.54 11.98
CA THR A 241 1.83 3.79 12.44
C THR A 241 1.47 4.74 11.30
N ASN A 242 2.16 4.66 10.16
CA ASN A 242 1.93 5.53 9.02
C ASN A 242 1.21 4.77 7.89
N ASP A 243 0.16 5.37 7.33
CA ASP A 243 -0.65 4.74 6.27
C ASP A 243 0.17 4.49 5.00
N GLU A 244 1.15 5.35 4.71
CA GLU A 244 2.11 5.16 3.60
C GLU A 244 2.92 3.86 3.75
N ASP A 245 3.19 3.42 4.98
CA ASP A 245 3.94 2.18 5.22
C ASP A 245 3.12 0.92 4.96
N LEU A 246 1.82 1.09 4.70
CA LEU A 246 0.86 0.02 4.44
C LEU A 246 0.38 0.03 2.98
N GLN A 247 0.93 0.89 2.12
CA GLN A 247 0.47 1.10 0.74
C GLN A 247 0.54 -0.15 -0.16
N TYR A 248 1.47 -1.06 0.14
CA TYR A 248 1.65 -2.32 -0.60
C TYR A 248 0.82 -3.47 -0.01
N ILE A 249 0.06 -3.21 1.06
CA ILE A 249 -0.78 -4.21 1.70
C ILE A 249 -2.14 -4.19 1.02
N PHE A 250 -2.44 -5.24 0.26
CA PHE A 250 -3.72 -5.38 -0.46
C PHE A 250 -4.84 -5.82 0.49
N ARG A 251 -5.18 -4.96 1.43
CA ARG A 251 -6.23 -5.19 2.42
C ARG A 251 -7.18 -4.03 2.50
N LEU A 252 -8.40 -4.38 2.86
CA LEU A 252 -9.45 -3.45 3.22
C LEU A 252 -9.20 -2.97 4.66
N GLN A 253 -8.27 -2.03 4.86
CA GLN A 253 -8.04 -1.48 6.20
C GLN A 253 -9.29 -0.73 6.69
N GLY A 254 -9.68 -0.98 7.95
CA GLY A 254 -10.76 -0.24 8.61
C GLY A 254 -12.18 -0.47 8.06
N ASP A 255 -12.37 -1.33 7.06
CA ASP A 255 -13.69 -1.57 6.46
C ASP A 255 -14.42 -2.72 7.17
N SER A 256 -14.87 -2.46 8.41
CA SER A 256 -15.71 -3.38 9.19
C SER A 256 -17.05 -3.70 8.53
N ARG A 257 -17.41 -2.97 7.47
CA ARG A 257 -18.68 -3.08 6.77
C ARG A 257 -18.72 -4.29 5.82
N TYR A 258 -17.58 -4.72 5.25
CA TYR A 258 -17.58 -5.67 4.12
C TYR A 258 -16.52 -6.78 4.18
N SER A 259 -15.78 -6.95 5.28
CA SER A 259 -14.94 -8.14 5.42
C SER A 259 -14.83 -8.61 6.88
N ASP A 260 -15.09 -9.89 7.08
CA ASP A 260 -14.90 -10.60 8.34
C ASP A 260 -13.42 -10.74 8.75
N VAL A 261 -12.49 -10.13 8.03
CA VAL A 261 -11.04 -10.33 8.17
C VAL A 261 -10.45 -9.62 9.41
N LEU A 262 -11.25 -8.77 10.06
CA LEU A 262 -11.02 -8.22 11.41
C LEU A 262 -12.09 -8.68 12.40
N ARG A 263 -12.89 -9.73 12.13
CA ARG A 263 -13.52 -10.42 13.25
C ARG A 263 -12.37 -10.91 14.12
N GLU A 264 -12.40 -10.52 15.39
CA GLU A 264 -11.49 -11.01 16.44
C GLU A 264 -11.27 -12.53 16.26
N SER A 265 -12.34 -13.27 15.93
CA SER A 265 -12.35 -14.71 15.66
C SER A 265 -11.32 -15.18 14.62
N TYR A 266 -11.10 -14.50 13.49
CA TYR A 266 -10.15 -14.96 12.46
C TYR A 266 -8.68 -14.68 12.82
N ILE A 267 -8.42 -13.61 13.58
CA ILE A 267 -7.08 -13.35 14.12
C ILE A 267 -6.80 -14.33 15.25
N GLU A 268 -7.80 -14.67 16.07
CA GLU A 268 -7.72 -15.67 17.12
C GLU A 268 -7.52 -17.09 16.58
N GLU A 269 -8.22 -17.47 15.51
CA GLU A 269 -8.02 -18.74 14.82
C GLU A 269 -6.60 -18.82 14.25
N LEU A 270 -6.12 -17.74 13.61
CA LEU A 270 -4.77 -17.70 13.07
C LEU A 270 -3.71 -17.70 14.18
N ALA A 271 -3.94 -16.99 15.29
CA ALA A 271 -3.08 -17.02 16.47
C ALA A 271 -3.01 -18.43 17.06
N SER A 272 -4.17 -19.08 17.25
CA SER A 272 -4.25 -20.47 17.72
C SER A 272 -3.58 -21.46 16.76
N SER A 273 -3.59 -21.18 15.45
CA SER A 273 -2.86 -21.99 14.47
C SER A 273 -1.35 -21.76 14.54
N ILE A 274 -0.91 -20.50 14.70
CA ILE A 274 0.51 -20.15 14.81
C ILE A 274 1.09 -20.71 16.11
N ASP A 275 0.34 -20.67 17.21
CA ASP A 275 0.76 -21.22 18.50
C ASP A 275 0.95 -22.74 18.44
N ARG A 276 0.05 -23.46 17.74
CA ARG A 276 0.14 -24.91 17.57
C ARG A 276 1.19 -25.38 16.56
N ASN A 277 1.28 -24.71 15.41
CA ASN A 277 2.03 -25.21 14.25
C ASN A 277 3.27 -24.37 13.91
N GLY A 278 3.49 -23.26 14.63
CA GLY A 278 4.48 -22.26 14.27
C GLY A 278 4.07 -21.39 13.07
N LEU A 279 4.93 -20.43 12.74
CA LEU A 279 4.74 -19.54 11.59
C LEU A 279 5.24 -20.21 10.31
N LEU A 280 4.37 -20.95 9.61
CA LEU A 280 4.73 -21.67 8.37
C LEU A 280 5.27 -20.79 7.23
N HIS A 281 4.82 -19.54 7.19
CA HIS A 281 5.25 -18.58 6.18
C HIS A 281 5.76 -17.32 6.88
N PRO A 282 7.01 -16.91 6.62
CA PRO A 282 7.57 -15.68 7.16
C PRO A 282 6.79 -14.43 6.74
N LEU A 283 6.89 -13.38 7.54
CA LEU A 283 6.51 -12.04 7.09
C LEU A 283 7.42 -11.59 5.94
N VAL A 284 6.99 -10.57 5.20
CA VAL A 284 7.87 -9.88 4.25
C VAL A 284 7.94 -8.42 4.67
N LEU A 285 9.14 -7.96 4.96
CA LEU A 285 9.42 -6.66 5.53
C LEU A 285 10.36 -5.85 4.65
N LEU A 286 10.18 -4.54 4.65
CA LEU A 286 11.11 -3.57 4.07
C LEU A 286 11.84 -2.86 5.20
N LYS A 287 13.16 -2.77 5.13
CA LYS A 287 13.95 -1.99 6.09
C LYS A 287 13.83 -0.49 5.77
N LYS A 288 13.52 0.32 6.78
CA LYS A 288 13.50 1.80 6.73
C LYS A 288 14.84 2.40 7.13
N ASN A 289 15.07 3.62 6.69
CA ASN A 289 16.23 4.43 7.09
C ASN A 289 16.22 4.87 8.56
N ASP A 290 15.09 4.81 9.26
CA ASP A 290 14.94 5.22 10.67
C ASP A 290 15.15 4.08 11.68
N GLY A 291 15.64 2.93 11.21
CA GLY A 291 15.93 1.77 12.05
C GLY A 291 14.69 0.95 12.39
N ARG A 292 13.63 1.02 11.57
CA ARG A 292 12.42 0.21 11.68
C ARG A 292 12.15 -0.59 10.41
N TYR A 293 11.17 -1.48 10.46
CA TYR A 293 10.70 -2.28 9.33
C TYR A 293 9.27 -1.88 8.94
N LYS A 294 8.96 -1.80 7.64
CA LYS A 294 7.58 -1.73 7.12
C LYS A 294 7.11 -3.12 6.72
N ILE A 295 5.81 -3.38 6.85
CA ILE A 295 5.23 -4.65 6.41
C ILE A 295 4.88 -4.55 4.91
N LEU A 296 5.54 -5.35 4.09
CA LEU A 296 5.16 -5.54 2.70
C LEU A 296 4.04 -6.59 2.58
N CYS A 297 4.20 -7.73 3.26
CA CYS A 297 3.22 -8.81 3.28
C CYS A 297 3.12 -9.48 4.66
N GLY A 298 1.91 -9.96 4.99
CA GLY A 298 1.69 -10.76 6.18
C GLY A 298 1.08 -10.04 7.39
N PHE A 299 0.44 -8.89 7.19
CA PHE A 299 -0.16 -8.10 8.28
C PHE A 299 -1.08 -8.90 9.24
N ARG A 300 -1.79 -9.95 8.79
CA ARG A 300 -2.65 -10.79 9.66
C ARG A 300 -1.80 -11.65 10.59
N ARG A 301 -0.70 -12.20 10.06
CA ARG A 301 0.26 -12.98 10.83
C ARG A 301 0.94 -12.06 11.85
N PHE A 302 1.33 -10.85 11.45
CA PHE A 302 1.82 -9.84 12.38
C PHE A 302 0.83 -9.54 13.52
N GLN A 303 -0.45 -9.30 13.21
CA GLN A 303 -1.48 -9.06 14.24
C GLN A 303 -1.71 -10.27 15.15
N ALA A 304 -1.74 -11.48 14.59
CA ALA A 304 -1.85 -12.72 15.35
C ALA A 304 -0.64 -12.93 16.29
N LEU A 305 0.58 -12.69 15.80
CA LEU A 305 1.83 -12.77 16.58
C LEU A 305 1.88 -11.72 17.70
N LYS A 306 1.41 -10.49 17.43
CA LYS A 306 1.25 -9.47 18.48
C LYS A 306 0.30 -9.92 19.58
N ARG A 307 -0.81 -10.58 19.23
CA ARG A 307 -1.78 -11.12 20.19
C ARG A 307 -1.21 -12.30 21.00
N LEU A 308 -0.30 -13.07 20.42
CA LEU A 308 0.47 -14.12 21.11
C LEU A 308 1.62 -13.58 21.97
N HIS A 309 1.86 -12.26 21.97
CA HIS A 309 2.97 -11.61 22.67
C HIS A 309 4.35 -12.20 22.31
N GLN A 310 4.53 -12.70 21.08
CA GLN A 310 5.82 -13.21 20.64
C GLN A 310 6.83 -12.07 20.45
N PRO A 311 8.03 -12.13 21.06
CA PRO A 311 9.01 -11.05 20.98
C PRO A 311 9.70 -10.98 19.62
N LEU A 312 9.93 -12.14 19.00
CA LEU A 312 10.61 -12.27 17.71
C LEU A 312 9.66 -12.87 16.67
N VAL A 313 9.84 -12.46 15.41
CA VAL A 313 9.09 -12.99 14.28
C VAL A 313 10.01 -13.30 13.11
N GLU A 314 9.77 -14.45 12.47
CA GLU A 314 10.46 -14.82 11.24
C GLU A 314 9.96 -13.97 10.06
N ALA A 315 10.90 -13.31 9.37
CA ALA A 315 10.62 -12.39 8.28
C ALA A 315 11.69 -12.42 7.18
N LYS A 316 11.26 -12.37 5.91
CA LYS A 316 12.10 -12.01 4.78
C LYS A 316 12.28 -10.50 4.75
N VAL A 317 13.53 -10.02 4.78
CA VAL A 317 13.84 -8.59 4.81
C VAL A 317 14.45 -8.14 3.48
N TYR A 318 13.85 -7.13 2.86
CA TYR A 318 14.39 -6.42 1.71
C TYR A 318 14.86 -5.02 2.10
N GLN A 319 15.86 -4.47 1.40
CA GLN A 319 16.26 -3.08 1.57
C GLN A 319 15.40 -2.19 0.67
N GLU A 320 15.02 -1.02 1.17
CA GLU A 320 14.27 -0.03 0.39
C GLU A 320 15.07 0.53 -0.80
N SER A 321 16.42 0.53 -0.70
CA SER A 321 17.34 0.97 -1.76
C SER A 321 17.48 0.02 -2.93
N ASP A 322 17.19 -1.27 -2.73
CA ASP A 322 17.55 -2.31 -3.69
C ASP A 322 16.45 -2.55 -4.73
N PHE A 323 15.26 -1.98 -4.52
CA PHE A 323 14.06 -2.25 -5.30
C PHE A 323 13.30 -0.96 -5.58
N SER A 324 12.71 -0.88 -6.77
CA SER A 324 11.81 0.21 -7.12
C SER A 324 10.44 0.06 -6.44
N PRO A 325 9.62 1.12 -6.37
CA PRO A 325 8.23 1.01 -5.95
C PRO A 325 7.43 -0.04 -6.75
N GLU A 326 7.71 -0.18 -8.04
CA GLU A 326 7.08 -1.19 -8.92
C GLU A 326 7.44 -2.61 -8.48
N ASP A 327 8.71 -2.85 -8.16
CA ASP A 327 9.17 -4.14 -7.64
C ASP A 327 8.45 -4.49 -6.33
N PHE A 328 8.21 -3.53 -5.44
CA PHE A 328 7.45 -3.79 -4.21
C PHE A 328 5.99 -4.19 -4.49
N PHE A 329 5.32 -3.58 -5.48
CA PHE A 329 4.00 -4.04 -5.91
C PHE A 329 4.06 -5.47 -6.46
N ASN A 330 5.05 -5.78 -7.29
CA ASN A 330 5.24 -7.11 -7.86
C ASN A 330 5.54 -8.17 -6.81
N ILE A 331 6.46 -7.90 -5.88
CA ILE A 331 6.79 -8.79 -4.75
C ILE A 331 5.55 -9.01 -3.90
N SER A 332 4.85 -7.94 -3.53
CA SER A 332 3.64 -8.06 -2.72
C SER A 332 2.58 -8.86 -3.46
N LEU A 333 2.37 -8.62 -4.76
CA LEU A 333 1.37 -9.31 -5.56
C LEU A 333 1.68 -10.80 -5.64
N ALA A 334 2.92 -11.14 -6.01
CA ALA A 334 3.39 -12.52 -6.09
C ALA A 334 3.34 -13.26 -4.73
N GLU A 335 3.61 -12.58 -3.62
CA GLU A 335 3.49 -13.16 -2.27
C GLU A 335 2.03 -13.36 -1.83
N ASN A 336 1.08 -12.55 -2.32
CA ASN A 336 -0.34 -12.73 -2.03
C ASN A 336 -0.96 -13.82 -2.92
N THR A 337 -0.73 -13.77 -4.24
CA THR A 337 -1.30 -14.74 -5.21
C THR A 337 -0.81 -16.16 -4.99
N ARG A 338 0.45 -16.35 -4.56
CA ARG A 338 0.96 -17.68 -4.16
C ARG A 338 0.21 -18.30 -2.99
N ARG A 339 -0.45 -17.52 -2.13
CA ARG A 339 -1.19 -18.02 -0.97
C ARG A 339 -2.67 -18.25 -1.27
N ARG A 340 -3.28 -17.30 -1.99
CA ARG A 340 -4.68 -17.35 -2.39
C ARG A 340 -4.92 -16.36 -3.53
N ASN A 341 -6.02 -16.55 -4.25
CA ASN A 341 -6.50 -15.54 -5.17
C ASN A 341 -6.96 -14.30 -4.39
N LEU A 342 -6.63 -13.12 -4.94
CA LEU A 342 -7.17 -11.86 -4.45
C LEU A 342 -8.65 -11.78 -4.86
N ASN A 343 -9.50 -11.32 -3.94
CA ASN A 343 -10.90 -11.10 -4.31
C ASN A 343 -11.03 -9.84 -5.19
N PRO A 344 -12.16 -9.65 -5.89
CA PRO A 344 -12.31 -8.53 -6.82
C PRO A 344 -12.11 -7.15 -6.21
N ILE A 345 -12.49 -6.98 -4.94
CA ILE A 345 -12.32 -5.71 -4.23
C ILE A 345 -10.85 -5.47 -3.89
N GLU A 346 -10.12 -6.50 -3.46
CA GLU A 346 -8.68 -6.44 -3.21
C GLU A 346 -7.88 -6.14 -4.48
N ILE A 347 -8.30 -6.71 -5.62
CA ILE A 347 -7.75 -6.37 -6.94
C ILE A 347 -7.98 -4.90 -7.26
N GLY A 348 -9.20 -4.39 -7.06
CA GLY A 348 -9.50 -2.96 -7.25
C GLY A 348 -8.68 -2.05 -6.35
N ASN A 349 -8.44 -2.45 -5.10
CA ASN A 349 -7.58 -1.73 -4.17
C ASN A 349 -6.11 -1.75 -4.59
N PHE A 350 -5.60 -2.91 -4.99
CA PHE A 350 -4.26 -3.07 -5.58
C PHE A 350 -4.06 -2.10 -6.75
N LEU A 351 -4.99 -2.12 -7.71
CA LEU A 351 -4.91 -1.31 -8.93
C LEU A 351 -4.96 0.19 -8.64
N GLU A 352 -5.77 0.60 -7.66
CA GLU A 352 -5.84 2.01 -7.24
C GLU A 352 -4.54 2.46 -6.56
N SER A 353 -4.01 1.66 -5.64
CA SER A 353 -2.72 1.92 -4.99
C SER A 353 -1.57 1.95 -6.00
N ALA A 354 -1.50 0.98 -6.91
CA ALA A 354 -0.48 0.94 -7.96
C ALA A 354 -0.56 2.17 -8.89
N SER A 355 -1.77 2.56 -9.30
CA SER A 355 -1.97 3.77 -10.12
C SER A 355 -1.47 5.03 -9.39
N ASN A 356 -1.80 5.18 -8.11
CA ASN A 356 -1.47 6.37 -7.34
C ASN A 356 0.02 6.46 -7.01
N THR A 357 0.65 5.34 -6.64
CA THR A 357 2.06 5.30 -6.24
C THR A 357 3.01 5.29 -7.45
N LEU A 358 2.64 4.60 -8.53
CA LEU A 358 3.49 4.46 -9.73
C LEU A 358 3.14 5.45 -10.84
N GLY A 359 2.02 6.17 -10.74
CA GLY A 359 1.56 7.11 -11.77
C GLY A 359 1.02 6.45 -13.03
N LEU A 360 0.64 5.17 -12.96
CA LEU A 360 0.25 4.36 -14.12
C LEU A 360 -1.19 4.61 -14.56
N SER A 361 -1.39 4.64 -15.87
CA SER A 361 -2.69 4.65 -16.54
C SER A 361 -3.37 3.28 -16.51
N ASN A 362 -4.67 3.22 -16.82
CA ASN A 362 -5.40 1.95 -16.90
C ASN A 362 -4.87 1.01 -17.99
N VAL A 363 -4.21 1.55 -19.02
CA VAL A 363 -3.60 0.74 -20.09
C VAL A 363 -2.33 0.07 -19.53
N GLU A 364 -1.45 0.86 -18.90
CA GLU A 364 -0.21 0.35 -18.32
C GLU A 364 -0.47 -0.65 -17.18
N LEU A 365 -1.45 -0.37 -16.32
CA LEU A 365 -1.87 -1.32 -15.27
C LEU A 365 -2.37 -2.65 -15.84
N ALA A 366 -3.07 -2.62 -16.98
CA ALA A 366 -3.55 -3.83 -17.64
C ALA A 366 -2.39 -4.66 -18.18
N GLU A 367 -1.38 -4.01 -18.76
CA GLU A 367 -0.21 -4.67 -19.32
C GLU A 367 0.75 -5.20 -18.24
N GLN A 368 0.96 -4.45 -17.17
CA GLN A 368 1.91 -4.82 -16.11
C GLN A 368 1.33 -5.85 -15.13
N PHE A 369 0.09 -5.68 -14.69
CA PHE A 369 -0.47 -6.47 -13.59
C PHE A 369 -1.63 -7.38 -14.00
N GLY A 370 -2.22 -7.18 -15.19
CA GLY A 370 -3.43 -7.88 -15.60
C GLY A 370 -3.31 -9.41 -15.56
N ASP A 371 -2.21 -9.95 -16.10
CA ASP A 371 -1.98 -11.39 -16.15
C ASP A 371 -1.73 -11.96 -14.75
N THR A 372 -0.90 -11.30 -13.94
CA THR A 372 -0.59 -11.73 -12.56
C THR A 372 -1.82 -11.69 -11.64
N LEU A 373 -2.74 -10.76 -11.87
CA LEU A 373 -4.01 -10.67 -11.16
C LEU A 373 -5.04 -11.71 -11.62
N GLY A 374 -4.77 -12.44 -12.71
CA GLY A 374 -5.68 -13.42 -13.27
C GLY A 374 -7.00 -12.82 -13.76
N ILE A 375 -6.99 -11.55 -14.16
CA ILE A 375 -8.20 -10.85 -14.62
C ILE A 375 -8.35 -10.98 -16.13
N GLY A 376 -9.56 -11.27 -16.61
CA GLY A 376 -9.81 -11.49 -18.03
C GLY A 376 -9.70 -12.96 -18.45
N LYS A 377 -9.46 -13.21 -19.74
CA LYS A 377 -9.36 -14.57 -20.29
C LYS A 377 -7.88 -14.99 -20.31
N PRO A 378 -7.54 -16.21 -19.85
CA PRO A 378 -6.17 -16.71 -19.93
C PRO A 378 -5.61 -16.60 -21.35
N GLY A 379 -4.40 -16.06 -21.49
CA GLY A 379 -3.73 -15.87 -22.78
C GLY A 379 -4.25 -14.72 -23.63
N GLN A 380 -5.12 -13.85 -23.10
CA GLN A 380 -5.58 -12.64 -23.77
C GLN A 380 -5.20 -11.40 -22.97
N LYS A 381 -4.75 -10.35 -23.67
CA LYS A 381 -4.48 -9.05 -23.06
C LYS A 381 -5.71 -8.52 -22.32
N VAL A 382 -5.49 -8.06 -21.10
CA VAL A 382 -6.52 -7.43 -20.27
C VAL A 382 -6.87 -6.06 -20.86
N SER A 383 -8.17 -5.77 -20.97
CA SER A 383 -8.63 -4.46 -21.44
C SER A 383 -8.50 -3.41 -20.34
N HIS A 384 -8.09 -2.19 -20.69
CA HIS A 384 -8.14 -1.03 -19.80
C HIS A 384 -9.55 -0.78 -19.22
N SER A 385 -10.61 -1.17 -19.93
CA SER A 385 -12.00 -1.08 -19.44
C SER A 385 -12.25 -2.02 -18.26
N THR A 386 -11.61 -3.20 -18.26
CA THR A 386 -11.65 -4.13 -17.13
C THR A 386 -10.97 -3.51 -15.92
N ILE A 387 -9.77 -2.93 -16.08
CA ILE A 387 -9.06 -2.21 -15.02
C ILE A 387 -9.92 -1.08 -14.45
N HIS A 388 -10.54 -0.28 -15.34
CA HIS A 388 -11.44 0.80 -14.94
C HIS A 388 -12.58 0.30 -14.04
N LYS A 389 -13.20 -0.84 -14.37
CA LYS A 389 -14.28 -1.44 -13.55
C LYS A 389 -13.81 -1.81 -12.15
N TYR A 390 -12.68 -2.51 -12.02
CA TYR A 390 -12.12 -2.88 -10.71
C TYR A 390 -11.82 -1.65 -9.85
N ARG A 391 -11.15 -0.65 -10.42
CA ARG A 391 -10.84 0.60 -9.74
C ARG A 391 -12.11 1.36 -9.32
N LYS A 392 -13.09 1.46 -10.22
CA LYS A 392 -14.36 2.16 -9.97
C LYS A 392 -15.16 1.52 -8.84
N VAL A 393 -15.23 0.19 -8.82
CA VAL A 393 -15.86 -0.58 -7.74
C VAL A 393 -15.15 -0.31 -6.40
N ASN A 394 -13.81 -0.29 -6.38
CA ASN A 394 -13.06 0.05 -5.17
C ASN A 394 -13.33 1.49 -4.70
N GLN A 395 -13.42 2.46 -5.61
CA GLN A 395 -13.76 3.85 -5.27
C GLN A 395 -15.18 3.99 -4.69
N ILE A 396 -16.15 3.22 -5.18
CA ILE A 396 -17.51 3.18 -4.63
C ILE A 396 -17.50 2.62 -3.21
N ARG A 397 -16.77 1.53 -2.98
CA ARG A 397 -16.56 0.98 -1.64
C ARG A 397 -15.91 1.99 -0.69
N LEU A 398 -14.84 2.67 -1.11
CA LEU A 398 -14.16 3.66 -0.28
C LEU A 398 -15.10 4.78 0.16
N ARG A 399 -16.06 5.16 -0.68
CA ARG A 399 -17.12 6.13 -0.36
C ARG A 399 -18.25 5.58 0.52
N GLY A 400 -18.27 4.26 0.77
CA GLY A 400 -19.30 3.61 1.57
C GLY A 400 -20.65 3.44 0.87
N GLU A 401 -20.65 3.55 -0.46
CA GLU A 401 -21.86 3.44 -1.26
C GLU A 401 -22.14 1.97 -1.62
N SER A 402 -23.43 1.63 -1.81
CA SER A 402 -23.91 0.29 -2.19
C SER A 402 -23.38 -0.87 -1.32
N PRO A 403 -23.58 -0.82 0.01
CA PRO A 403 -23.08 -1.81 0.96
C PRO A 403 -23.28 -3.27 0.58
N GLU A 404 -24.52 -3.59 0.26
CA GLU A 404 -24.97 -4.97 0.12
C GLU A 404 -24.37 -5.59 -1.13
N ILE A 405 -24.25 -4.81 -2.21
CA ILE A 405 -23.63 -5.23 -3.46
C ILE A 405 -22.15 -5.57 -3.23
N ILE A 406 -21.42 -4.68 -2.55
CA ILE A 406 -20.00 -4.90 -2.24
C ILE A 406 -19.83 -6.12 -1.33
N SER A 407 -20.66 -6.25 -0.28
CA SER A 407 -20.68 -7.41 0.60
C SER A 407 -20.88 -8.71 -0.17
N ASP A 408 -21.86 -8.76 -1.07
CA ASP A 408 -22.20 -9.97 -1.80
C ASP A 408 -21.14 -10.28 -2.88
N VAL A 409 -20.38 -9.30 -3.37
CA VAL A 409 -19.17 -9.55 -4.18
C VAL A 409 -18.04 -10.17 -3.35
N VAL A 410 -17.75 -9.61 -2.17
CA VAL A 410 -16.67 -10.12 -1.29
C VAL A 410 -16.96 -11.55 -0.82
N ASN A 411 -18.22 -11.84 -0.52
CA ASN A 411 -18.68 -13.15 -0.05
C ASN A 411 -19.02 -14.12 -1.19
N GLU A 412 -18.61 -13.81 -2.43
CA GLU A 412 -18.80 -14.66 -3.62
C GLU A 412 -20.28 -15.01 -3.94
N LYS A 413 -21.23 -14.25 -3.39
CA LYS A 413 -22.68 -14.37 -3.66
C LYS A 413 -23.08 -13.66 -4.95
N LEU A 414 -22.30 -12.68 -5.40
CA LEU A 414 -22.52 -11.94 -6.64
C LEU A 414 -21.25 -11.96 -7.50
N GLN A 415 -21.38 -12.44 -8.74
CA GLN A 415 -20.28 -12.42 -9.69
C GLN A 415 -19.84 -10.99 -10.02
N PHE A 416 -18.53 -10.75 -10.01
CA PHE A 416 -17.96 -9.41 -10.28
C PHE A 416 -18.38 -8.86 -11.65
N SER A 417 -18.53 -9.71 -12.66
CA SER A 417 -18.98 -9.32 -14.01
C SER A 417 -20.36 -8.68 -14.01
N ILE A 418 -21.27 -9.12 -13.13
CA ILE A 418 -22.61 -8.55 -12.94
C ILE A 418 -22.51 -7.31 -12.06
N ALA A 419 -21.82 -7.41 -10.93
CA ALA A 419 -21.64 -6.30 -10.00
C ALA A 419 -21.05 -5.05 -10.68
N ALA A 420 -20.06 -5.24 -11.56
CA ALA A 420 -19.41 -4.14 -12.27
C ALA A 420 -20.35 -3.42 -13.26
N GLU A 421 -21.36 -4.10 -13.82
CA GLU A 421 -22.39 -3.45 -14.66
C GLU A 421 -23.39 -2.64 -13.85
N LEU A 422 -23.51 -2.91 -12.54
CA LEU A 422 -24.33 -2.10 -11.63
C LEU A 422 -23.52 -0.93 -11.11
N LEU A 423 -22.32 -1.23 -10.62
CA LEU A 423 -21.49 -0.30 -9.85
C LEU A 423 -20.79 0.72 -10.76
N ALA A 424 -20.20 0.31 -11.89
CA ALA A 424 -19.38 1.23 -12.68
C ALA A 424 -20.17 2.27 -13.51
N PRO A 425 -21.24 1.90 -14.25
CA PRO A 425 -21.93 2.85 -15.12
C PRO A 425 -22.98 3.71 -14.38
N ILE A 426 -23.65 3.17 -13.36
CA ILE A 426 -24.72 3.87 -12.64
C ILE A 426 -24.12 4.73 -11.53
N LYS A 427 -24.23 6.06 -11.69
CA LYS A 427 -23.57 7.03 -10.79
C LYS A 427 -24.26 7.16 -9.43
N ASN A 428 -25.59 7.15 -9.39
CA ASN A 428 -26.38 7.31 -8.17
C ASN A 428 -26.44 5.99 -7.38
N SER A 429 -26.23 6.05 -6.06
CA SER A 429 -26.30 4.88 -5.18
C SER A 429 -27.71 4.31 -5.02
N GLU A 430 -28.75 5.14 -4.92
CA GLU A 430 -30.14 4.71 -4.78
C GLU A 430 -30.60 3.89 -5.98
N ASP A 431 -30.20 4.32 -7.19
CA ASP A 431 -30.47 3.59 -8.43
C ASP A 431 -29.81 2.21 -8.42
N ARG A 432 -28.54 2.14 -8.00
CA ARG A 432 -27.81 0.87 -7.88
C ARG A 432 -28.46 -0.06 -6.86
N ASP A 433 -28.81 0.48 -5.70
CA ASP A 433 -29.31 -0.30 -4.56
C ASP A 433 -30.73 -0.80 -4.85
N ALA A 434 -31.60 0.03 -5.44
CA ALA A 434 -32.94 -0.38 -5.87
C ALA A 434 -32.88 -1.44 -6.98
N LEU A 435 -32.03 -1.24 -8.00
CA LEU A 435 -31.84 -2.22 -9.06
C LEU A 435 -31.31 -3.54 -8.50
N TYR A 436 -30.37 -3.47 -7.57
CA TYR A 436 -29.81 -4.66 -6.94
C TYR A 436 -30.87 -5.41 -6.12
N ALA A 437 -31.54 -4.73 -5.18
CA ALA A 437 -32.50 -5.33 -4.27
C ALA A 437 -33.73 -5.92 -4.99
N HIS A 438 -34.26 -5.22 -5.99
CA HIS A 438 -35.51 -5.61 -6.64
C HIS A 438 -35.34 -6.43 -7.91
N ILE A 439 -34.20 -6.33 -8.60
CA ILE A 439 -33.99 -6.97 -9.91
C ILE A 439 -32.84 -7.96 -9.87
N VAL A 440 -31.64 -7.55 -9.44
CA VAL A 440 -30.46 -8.43 -9.55
C VAL A 440 -30.54 -9.55 -8.53
N LYS A 441 -30.73 -9.22 -7.26
CA LYS A 441 -30.73 -10.16 -6.14
C LYS A 441 -31.82 -11.23 -6.24
N PRO A 442 -33.08 -10.91 -6.62
CA PRO A 442 -34.13 -11.91 -6.72
C PRO A 442 -34.07 -12.75 -8.01
N PHE A 443 -33.58 -12.17 -9.12
CA PHE A 443 -33.69 -12.81 -10.44
C PHE A 443 -32.38 -13.38 -10.97
N MET A 444 -31.22 -12.98 -10.44
CA MET A 444 -29.88 -13.42 -10.87
C MET A 444 -29.69 -13.38 -12.41
N PRO A 445 -29.94 -12.23 -13.07
CA PRO A 445 -29.85 -12.15 -14.53
C PRO A 445 -28.41 -12.36 -15.03
N THR A 446 -28.27 -12.97 -16.20
CA THR A 446 -27.00 -12.96 -16.93
C THR A 446 -26.66 -11.54 -17.40
N ARG A 447 -25.39 -11.26 -17.69
CA ARG A 447 -24.94 -9.94 -18.17
C ARG A 447 -25.77 -9.40 -19.36
N PRO A 448 -26.06 -10.17 -20.43
CA PRO A 448 -26.90 -9.68 -21.53
C PRO A 448 -28.36 -9.39 -21.10
N GLN A 449 -28.91 -10.19 -20.19
CA GLN A 449 -30.25 -9.96 -19.64
C GLN A 449 -30.30 -8.69 -18.80
N LEU A 450 -29.28 -8.44 -17.98
CA LEU A 450 -29.17 -7.22 -17.18
C LEU A 450 -29.09 -5.97 -18.08
N THR A 451 -28.25 -5.98 -19.12
CA THR A 451 -28.19 -4.87 -20.08
C THR A 451 -29.54 -4.62 -20.75
N LYS A 452 -30.27 -5.68 -21.11
CA LYS A 452 -31.61 -5.53 -21.69
C LYS A 452 -32.63 -4.98 -20.69
N LEU A 453 -32.57 -5.39 -19.42
CA LEU A 453 -33.43 -4.87 -18.36
C LEU A 453 -33.14 -3.39 -18.09
N LEU A 454 -31.87 -2.99 -18.01
CA LEU A 454 -31.47 -1.59 -17.87
C LEU A 454 -32.05 -0.73 -18.99
N ASN A 455 -31.84 -1.13 -20.25
CA ASN A 455 -32.38 -0.41 -21.40
C ASN A 455 -33.91 -0.27 -21.41
N LEU A 456 -34.63 -1.21 -20.78
CA LEU A 456 -36.09 -1.17 -20.67
C LEU A 456 -36.58 -0.30 -19.50
N LEU A 457 -35.77 -0.16 -18.44
CA LEU A 457 -36.09 0.63 -17.26
C LEU A 457 -35.65 2.10 -17.40
N GLU A 458 -34.64 2.38 -18.23
CA GLU A 458 -34.13 3.72 -18.52
C GLU A 458 -34.93 4.48 -19.60
N GLN A 459 -36.05 3.92 -20.09
CA GLN A 459 -36.85 4.54 -21.16
C GLN A 459 -37.69 5.74 -20.69
N ASP A 460 -37.93 5.88 -19.38
CA ASP A 460 -38.66 7.00 -18.81
C ASP A 460 -37.67 8.08 -18.33
N SER A 461 -38.02 9.38 -18.40
CA SER A 461 -37.19 10.51 -17.91
C SER A 461 -36.97 10.54 -16.39
N LEU A 462 -37.38 9.47 -15.69
CA LEU A 462 -37.27 9.30 -14.24
C LEU A 462 -35.95 8.62 -13.87
N ARG A 463 -35.53 8.78 -12.62
CA ARG A 463 -34.40 8.02 -12.09
C ARG A 463 -34.77 6.54 -11.98
N LEU A 464 -33.78 5.65 -12.05
CA LEU A 464 -34.01 4.21 -12.10
C LEU A 464 -34.77 3.69 -10.87
N HIS A 465 -34.41 4.16 -9.68
CA HIS A 465 -35.10 3.78 -8.44
C HIS A 465 -36.57 4.23 -8.44
N GLU A 466 -36.87 5.41 -9.00
CA GLU A 466 -38.24 5.93 -9.13
C GLU A 466 -39.04 5.08 -10.11
N THR A 467 -38.46 4.74 -11.26
CA THR A 467 -39.07 3.84 -12.25
C THR A 467 -39.36 2.47 -11.64
N ILE A 468 -38.40 1.91 -10.89
CA ILE A 468 -38.55 0.62 -10.19
C ILE A 468 -39.68 0.71 -9.15
N ALA A 469 -39.78 1.82 -8.42
CA ALA A 469 -40.80 2.02 -7.40
C ALA A 469 -42.23 2.18 -7.97
N THR A 470 -42.39 2.45 -9.27
CA THR A 470 -43.73 2.62 -9.86
C THR A 470 -44.60 1.37 -9.65
N PRO A 471 -45.91 1.53 -9.35
CA PRO A 471 -46.81 0.39 -9.12
C PRO A 471 -46.87 -0.58 -10.30
N GLN A 472 -46.69 -0.08 -11.53
CA GLN A 472 -46.69 -0.91 -12.74
C GLN A 472 -45.45 -1.82 -12.80
N VAL A 473 -44.26 -1.29 -12.53
CA VAL A 473 -43.02 -2.07 -12.52
C VAL A 473 -43.03 -3.07 -11.36
N GLN A 474 -43.46 -2.65 -10.16
CA GLN A 474 -43.61 -3.55 -9.01
C GLN A 474 -44.59 -4.71 -9.27
N ARG A 475 -45.73 -4.45 -9.92
CA ARG A 475 -46.64 -5.54 -10.36
C ARG A 475 -45.99 -6.48 -11.37
N SER A 476 -45.14 -5.96 -12.25
CA SER A 476 -44.44 -6.76 -13.26
C SER A 476 -43.37 -7.64 -12.61
N ILE A 477 -42.64 -7.10 -11.64
CA ILE A 477 -41.67 -7.83 -10.79
C ILE A 477 -42.39 -8.97 -10.04
N ALA A 478 -43.47 -8.67 -9.32
CA ALA A 478 -44.23 -9.67 -8.56
C ALA A 478 -44.77 -10.81 -9.45
N LYS A 479 -45.34 -10.46 -10.61
CA LYS A 479 -45.80 -11.47 -11.59
C LYS A 479 -44.67 -12.30 -12.16
N ALA A 480 -43.49 -11.70 -12.37
CA ALA A 480 -42.34 -12.41 -12.89
C ALA A 480 -41.74 -13.38 -11.86
N LEU A 481 -41.67 -13.01 -10.58
CA LEU A 481 -41.18 -13.90 -9.51
C LEU A 481 -42.03 -15.17 -9.35
N ALA A 482 -43.33 -15.09 -9.62
CA ALA A 482 -44.23 -16.25 -9.59
C ALA A 482 -44.15 -17.15 -10.84
N SER A 483 -43.34 -16.77 -11.85
CA SER A 483 -43.21 -17.50 -13.11
C SER A 483 -42.10 -18.57 -13.05
N PRO A 484 -42.22 -19.69 -13.78
CA PRO A 484 -41.13 -20.67 -13.91
C PRO A 484 -39.85 -20.11 -14.53
N GLN A 485 -39.96 -19.04 -15.34
CA GLN A 485 -38.82 -18.34 -15.93
C GLN A 485 -38.85 -16.84 -15.57
N PRO A 486 -38.40 -16.48 -14.35
CA PRO A 486 -38.58 -15.13 -13.81
C PRO A 486 -37.97 -14.02 -14.67
N VAL A 487 -36.69 -14.12 -15.05
CA VAL A 487 -35.98 -13.06 -15.81
C VAL A 487 -36.60 -12.85 -17.20
N THR A 488 -36.84 -13.93 -17.95
CA THR A 488 -37.44 -13.87 -19.29
C THR A 488 -38.84 -13.28 -19.25
N THR A 489 -39.61 -13.64 -18.22
CA THR A 489 -40.96 -13.11 -18.00
C THR A 489 -40.91 -11.61 -17.71
N LEU A 490 -39.98 -11.17 -16.86
CA LEU A 490 -39.80 -9.76 -16.54
C LEU A 490 -39.44 -8.93 -17.77
N ILE A 491 -38.45 -9.36 -18.56
CA ILE A 491 -38.05 -8.69 -19.81
C ILE A 491 -39.26 -8.53 -20.75
N ARG A 492 -40.08 -9.58 -20.89
CA ARG A 492 -41.28 -9.54 -21.74
C ARG A 492 -42.35 -8.58 -21.20
N LEU A 493 -42.57 -8.56 -19.89
CA LEU A 493 -43.57 -7.67 -19.27
C LEU A 493 -43.16 -6.20 -19.38
N LEU A 494 -41.89 -5.89 -19.17
CA LEU A 494 -41.35 -4.54 -19.34
C LEU A 494 -41.33 -4.11 -20.81
N GLY A 495 -40.99 -5.01 -21.74
CA GLY A 495 -40.99 -4.72 -23.17
C GLY A 495 -42.37 -4.36 -23.75
N LYS A 496 -43.47 -4.87 -23.17
CA LYS A 496 -44.83 -4.49 -23.60
C LYS A 496 -45.17 -3.01 -23.29
N LYS A 497 -44.42 -2.35 -22.41
CA LYS A 497 -44.62 -0.93 -22.06
C LYS A 497 -44.21 0.00 -23.22
N SER A 498 -43.14 -0.32 -23.96
CA SER A 498 -42.68 0.53 -25.07
C SER A 498 -43.59 0.47 -26.29
N ASP A 499 -44.30 -0.64 -26.51
CA ASP A 499 -45.19 -0.80 -27.65
C ASP A 499 -46.51 0.00 -27.49
N ALA A 500 -46.93 0.29 -26.25
CA ALA A 500 -48.18 1.01 -25.98
C ALA A 500 -48.10 2.51 -26.29
N THR A 501 -47.01 3.18 -25.87
CA THR A 501 -46.77 4.62 -26.15
C THR A 501 -46.54 4.88 -27.65
N THR A 502 -45.81 4.01 -28.34
CA THR A 502 -45.59 4.10 -29.79
C THR A 502 -46.89 3.92 -30.60
N GLY A 503 -47.87 3.17 -30.08
CA GLY A 503 -49.16 2.94 -30.72
C GLY A 503 -50.09 4.16 -30.74
N GLU A 504 -50.10 4.95 -29.67
CA GLU A 504 -50.96 6.14 -29.54
C GLU A 504 -50.50 7.30 -30.43
N HIS A 505 -49.19 7.59 -30.46
CA HIS A 505 -48.64 8.62 -31.36
C HIS A 505 -48.84 8.28 -32.84
N LYS A 506 -48.70 7.00 -33.21
CA LYS A 506 -48.96 6.54 -34.58
C LYS A 506 -50.43 6.67 -34.96
N ALA A 507 -51.35 6.37 -34.04
CA ALA A 507 -52.79 6.51 -34.26
C ALA A 507 -53.21 7.98 -34.43
N LEU A 508 -52.62 8.89 -33.66
CA LEU A 508 -52.85 10.34 -33.75
C LEU A 508 -52.33 10.92 -35.07
N LEU A 509 -51.11 10.55 -35.48
CA LEU A 509 -50.54 10.95 -36.77
C LEU A 509 -51.39 10.41 -37.94
N ASP A 510 -51.79 9.14 -37.89
CA ASP A 510 -52.69 8.55 -38.90
C ASP A 510 -54.05 9.29 -38.94
N ALA A 511 -54.55 9.80 -37.82
CA ALA A 511 -55.77 10.62 -37.78
C ALA A 511 -55.56 12.01 -38.43
N LYS A 512 -54.50 12.74 -38.09
CA LYS A 512 -54.16 14.03 -38.71
C LYS A 512 -53.94 13.89 -40.22
N VAL A 513 -53.17 12.88 -40.65
CA VAL A 513 -52.91 12.58 -42.08
C VAL A 513 -54.21 12.22 -42.83
N ARG A 514 -55.14 11.50 -42.20
CA ARG A 514 -56.48 11.27 -42.77
C ARG A 514 -57.28 12.56 -42.92
N GLY A 515 -57.20 13.48 -41.95
CA GLY A 515 -57.85 14.80 -42.02
C GLY A 515 -57.35 15.62 -43.20
N ILE A 516 -56.03 15.75 -43.35
CA ILE A 516 -55.40 16.46 -44.48
C ILE A 516 -55.77 15.81 -45.81
N ARG A 517 -55.73 14.47 -45.88
CA ARG A 517 -56.12 13.72 -47.08
C ARG A 517 -57.55 14.07 -47.52
N ARG A 518 -58.51 14.08 -46.60
CA ARG A 518 -59.90 14.43 -46.93
C ARG A 518 -60.04 15.87 -47.38
N ARG A 519 -59.36 16.80 -46.70
CA ARG A 519 -59.41 18.25 -47.01
C ARG A 519 -58.85 18.56 -48.40
N CYS A 520 -57.73 17.95 -48.77
CA CYS A 520 -57.02 18.26 -50.02
C CYS A 520 -57.47 17.42 -51.22
N PHE A 521 -57.99 16.19 -51.00
CA PHE A 521 -58.31 15.24 -52.07
C PHE A 521 -59.76 14.74 -52.07
N GLY A 522 -60.60 15.19 -51.12
CA GLY A 522 -62.02 14.84 -51.00
C GLY A 522 -62.31 13.69 -50.02
N GLU A 523 -63.56 13.57 -49.58
CA GLU A 523 -64.02 12.61 -48.56
C GLU A 523 -63.71 11.14 -48.89
N ASN A 524 -63.70 10.78 -50.18
CA ASN A 524 -63.44 9.42 -50.67
C ASN A 524 -61.94 9.15 -50.97
N ALA A 525 -61.03 10.05 -50.62
CA ALA A 525 -59.61 9.93 -50.91
C ALA A 525 -58.94 8.81 -50.10
N SER A 526 -58.07 8.05 -50.77
CA SER A 526 -57.40 6.87 -50.22
C SER A 526 -55.94 7.15 -49.83
N LYS A 527 -55.28 6.20 -49.15
CA LYS A 527 -53.82 6.26 -48.89
C LYS A 527 -52.97 6.39 -50.15
N ARG A 528 -53.51 6.09 -51.34
CA ARG A 528 -52.79 6.26 -52.62
C ARG A 528 -52.80 7.71 -53.12
N ASP A 529 -53.72 8.54 -52.62
CA ASP A 529 -53.89 9.92 -53.06
C ASP A 529 -53.05 10.90 -52.23
N PHE A 530 -52.90 10.62 -50.93
CA PHE A 530 -51.97 11.30 -50.03
C PHE A 530 -51.60 10.41 -48.84
N ASN A 531 -50.33 10.28 -48.48
CA ASN A 531 -49.90 9.57 -47.28
C ASN A 531 -48.55 10.07 -46.78
N ILE A 532 -48.32 9.97 -45.48
CA ILE A 532 -47.02 10.25 -44.87
C ILE A 532 -46.59 8.97 -44.16
N THR A 533 -45.37 8.51 -44.43
CA THR A 533 -44.79 7.33 -43.78
C THR A 533 -43.36 7.60 -43.34
N PRO A 534 -42.94 7.10 -42.16
CA PRO A 534 -41.54 7.17 -41.76
C PRO A 534 -40.65 6.33 -42.69
N ALA A 535 -39.47 6.83 -43.03
CA ALA A 535 -38.52 6.10 -43.88
C ALA A 535 -37.99 4.85 -43.15
N ALA A 536 -38.01 3.69 -43.81
CA ALA A 536 -37.71 2.40 -43.18
C ALA A 536 -36.21 2.11 -42.94
N ARG A 537 -35.31 3.07 -43.18
CA ARG A 537 -33.86 2.88 -43.00
C ARG A 537 -33.34 3.76 -41.85
N ALA A 538 -33.04 3.08 -40.75
CA ALA A 538 -32.20 3.46 -39.62
C ALA A 538 -31.84 4.96 -39.42
N GLY A 539 -32.45 5.57 -38.41
CA GLY A 539 -31.76 6.57 -37.57
C GLY A 539 -31.85 8.05 -37.95
N GLY A 540 -32.86 8.49 -38.71
CA GLY A 540 -33.10 9.92 -38.95
C GLY A 540 -34.58 10.27 -39.03
N ASP A 541 -34.92 11.51 -38.65
CA ASP A 541 -36.25 12.14 -38.71
C ASP A 541 -36.74 12.38 -40.15
N GLU A 542 -36.55 11.41 -41.05
CA GLU A 542 -36.97 11.50 -42.45
C GLU A 542 -38.37 10.92 -42.66
N LEU A 543 -39.26 11.77 -43.16
CA LEU A 543 -40.63 11.43 -43.52
C LEU A 543 -40.80 11.41 -45.03
N ILE A 544 -41.41 10.33 -45.53
CA ILE A 544 -41.77 10.19 -46.94
C ILE A 544 -43.20 10.66 -47.10
N VAL A 545 -43.39 11.78 -47.80
CA VAL A 545 -44.71 12.29 -48.20
C VAL A 545 -45.01 11.85 -49.63
N GLN A 546 -46.07 11.08 -49.81
CA GLN A 546 -46.54 10.60 -51.11
C GLN A 546 -47.88 11.22 -51.44
N PHE A 547 -48.06 11.75 -52.65
CA PHE A 547 -49.33 12.31 -53.08
C PHE A 547 -49.50 12.27 -54.59
N ARG A 548 -50.75 12.27 -55.06
CA ARG A 548 -51.10 12.10 -56.47
C ARG A 548 -51.60 13.41 -57.07
N LEU A 549 -50.98 13.84 -58.17
CA LEU A 549 -51.37 15.05 -58.90
C LEU A 549 -52.20 14.68 -60.14
N LYS A 550 -53.32 15.39 -60.36
CA LYS A 550 -54.12 15.28 -61.59
C LYS A 550 -53.65 16.31 -62.61
N LYS A 551 -53.58 15.90 -63.88
CA LYS A 551 -53.13 16.75 -64.99
C LYS A 551 -54.12 17.92 -65.15
N GLY A 552 -53.65 19.15 -64.92
CA GLY A 552 -54.46 20.39 -65.00
C GLY A 552 -54.82 21.03 -63.67
N GLU A 553 -54.62 20.34 -62.53
CA GLU A 553 -54.94 20.86 -61.18
C GLU A 553 -53.69 20.99 -60.28
N THR A 554 -52.51 20.78 -60.85
CA THR A 554 -51.23 20.65 -60.13
C THR A 554 -50.96 21.78 -59.14
N GLN A 555 -51.10 23.03 -59.58
CA GLN A 555 -50.76 24.20 -58.76
C GLN A 555 -51.74 24.37 -57.58
N ARG A 556 -53.04 24.19 -57.83
CA ARG A 556 -54.08 24.26 -56.81
C ARG A 556 -53.92 23.18 -55.73
N THR A 557 -53.58 21.95 -56.13
CA THR A 557 -53.35 20.86 -55.17
C THR A 557 -52.12 21.10 -54.32
N LEU A 558 -51.05 21.65 -54.89
CA LEU A 558 -49.82 21.99 -54.15
C LEU A 558 -50.05 23.13 -53.15
N GLU A 559 -50.79 24.18 -53.53
CA GLU A 559 -51.12 25.28 -52.62
C GLU A 559 -52.00 24.82 -51.45
N LEU A 560 -53.02 23.99 -51.71
CA LEU A 560 -53.86 23.41 -50.66
C LEU A 560 -53.07 22.52 -49.70
N LEU A 561 -52.14 21.72 -50.22
CA LEU A 561 -51.26 20.89 -49.41
C LEU A 561 -50.29 21.73 -48.57
N ALA A 562 -49.65 22.74 -49.17
CA ALA A 562 -48.72 23.62 -48.47
C ALA A 562 -49.41 24.34 -47.29
N ASN A 563 -50.62 24.86 -47.52
CA ASN A 563 -51.43 25.50 -46.48
C ASN A 563 -51.88 24.50 -45.40
N ALA A 564 -52.33 23.30 -45.77
CA ALA A 564 -52.76 22.30 -44.80
C ALA A 564 -51.59 21.81 -43.92
N LEU A 565 -50.41 21.61 -44.50
CA LEU A 565 -49.22 21.17 -43.77
C LEU A 565 -48.64 22.25 -42.85
N THR A 566 -48.80 23.53 -43.19
CA THR A 566 -48.38 24.66 -42.34
C THR A 566 -49.37 24.99 -41.23
N GLN A 567 -50.67 24.72 -41.44
CA GLN A 567 -51.71 25.01 -40.43
C GLN A 567 -51.93 23.89 -39.41
N ASP A 568 -51.84 22.62 -39.80
CA ASP A 568 -52.27 21.50 -38.94
C ASP A 568 -51.19 20.99 -37.97
N ASP A 569 -50.05 21.68 -37.85
CA ASP A 569 -48.85 21.31 -37.08
C ASP A 569 -48.78 19.80 -36.77
N LEU A 570 -48.39 19.04 -37.80
CA LEU A 570 -48.49 17.59 -37.82
C LEU A 570 -47.74 16.92 -36.66
N PHE A 571 -46.79 17.63 -36.06
CA PHE A 571 -45.88 17.14 -35.03
C PHE A 571 -45.88 17.96 -33.75
N ALA A 572 -46.71 19.00 -33.62
CA ALA A 572 -46.94 19.61 -32.31
C ALA A 572 -47.54 18.59 -31.35
N GLU A 573 -46.79 18.30 -30.29
CA GLU A 573 -47.33 17.76 -29.05
C GLU A 573 -48.27 18.82 -28.46
N GLU A 574 -49.53 18.47 -28.20
CA GLU A 574 -50.37 19.36 -27.40
C GLU A 574 -49.67 19.59 -26.05
N PRO A 575 -49.66 20.82 -25.52
CA PRO A 575 -49.05 21.08 -24.22
C PRO A 575 -49.83 20.28 -23.17
N SER A 576 -49.14 19.31 -22.55
CA SER A 576 -49.68 18.54 -21.44
C SER A 576 -50.14 19.48 -20.31
N ALA A 577 -51.38 19.29 -19.86
CA ALA A 577 -51.94 19.89 -18.66
C ALA A 577 -51.52 19.11 -17.42
#